data_AF-A0A9E3DA21-F1
#
_entry.id   AF-A0A9E3DA21-F1
#
_cell.length_a   1.000
_cell.length_b   1.000
_cell.length_c   1.000
_cell.angle_alpha   90.00
_cell.angle_beta   90.00
_cell.angle_gamma   90.00
#
_symmetry.space_group_name_H-M   'P 1'
#
loop_
_entity.id
_entity.type
_entity.pdbx_description
1 polymer ?
#
loop_
_entity_poly.entity_id
_entity_poly.type
_entity_poly.pdbx_seq_one_letter_code
_entity_poly.pdbx_strand_id
1 'polypeptide(L)'
;MPIVTHHLAAGQYTDEQVQHLATANAPATAEILERPMDRIRGFVRLYRPQMYLVASETVAHATLAAPYLGPPRELVRSGAIEIEPNDWAIGGAPASVCRRDDVPARPAAHR
;
A
#
# COMPACT_ATOMS: atom_id res chain seq x y z
N MET A 1 -5.77 -8.10 7.72
CA MET A 1 -5.93 -8.05 6.24
C MET A 1 -5.20 -6.82 5.78
N PRO A 2 -3.92 -7.00 5.43
CA PRO A 2 -3.08 -5.94 4.92
C PRO A 2 -3.62 -5.42 3.60
N ILE A 3 -3.67 -4.09 3.49
CA ILE A 3 -4.00 -3.39 2.25
C ILE A 3 -2.78 -2.57 1.88
N VAL A 4 -2.23 -2.81 0.70
CA VAL A 4 -1.14 -2.01 0.14
C VAL A 4 -1.74 -1.12 -0.94
N THR A 5 -1.60 0.19 -0.77
CA THR A 5 -2.05 1.16 -1.77
C THR A 5 -0.86 1.94 -2.31
N HIS A 6 -0.67 1.92 -3.62
CA HIS A 6 0.31 2.74 -4.33
C HIS A 6 -0.37 4.01 -4.82
N HIS A 7 0.15 5.16 -4.40
CA HIS A 7 -0.34 6.46 -4.83
C HIS A 7 0.58 6.99 -5.92
N LEU A 8 0.08 7.17 -7.14
CA LEU A 8 0.88 7.55 -8.31
C LEU A 8 0.23 8.71 -9.08
N ALA A 9 1.06 9.53 -9.73
CA ALA A 9 0.56 10.48 -10.72
C ALA A 9 0.22 9.76 -12.04
N ALA A 10 -0.92 10.09 -12.63
CA ALA A 10 -1.40 9.50 -13.87
C ALA A 10 -0.52 9.88 -15.06
N GLY A 11 -0.42 8.98 -16.05
CA GLY A 11 0.32 9.21 -17.30
C GLY A 11 1.85 9.09 -17.20
N GLN A 12 2.38 8.74 -16.03
CA GLN A 12 3.82 8.54 -15.80
C GLN A 12 4.28 7.10 -16.00
N TYR A 13 3.35 6.14 -16.04
CA TYR A 13 3.64 4.71 -16.08
C TYR A 13 2.77 4.03 -17.13
N THR A 14 3.29 2.98 -17.74
CA THR A 14 2.50 2.08 -18.59
C THR A 14 1.57 1.21 -17.75
N ASP A 15 0.53 0.66 -18.37
CA ASP A 15 -0.38 -0.26 -17.69
C ASP A 15 0.36 -1.51 -17.15
N GLU A 16 1.37 -1.99 -17.86
CA GLU A 16 2.23 -3.10 -17.42
C GLU A 16 3.00 -2.74 -16.15
N GLN A 17 3.60 -1.53 -16.10
CA GLN A 17 4.28 -1.04 -14.91
C GLN A 17 3.31 -0.88 -13.74
N VAL A 18 2.11 -0.35 -13.98
CA VAL A 18 1.05 -0.23 -12.96
C VAL A 18 0.63 -1.60 -12.44
N GLN A 19 0.44 -2.59 -13.31
CA GLN A 19 0.11 -3.97 -12.94
C GLN A 19 1.23 -4.62 -12.12
N HIS A 20 2.48 -4.42 -12.52
CA HIS A 20 3.63 -4.90 -11.77
C HIS A 20 3.65 -4.31 -10.36
N LEU A 21 3.45 -2.99 -10.21
CA LEU A 21 3.40 -2.35 -8.90
C LEU A 21 2.27 -2.87 -8.02
N ALA A 22 1.08 -3.10 -8.60
CA ALA A 22 -0.07 -3.63 -7.87
C ALA A 22 0.18 -5.03 -7.27
N THR A 23 1.11 -5.80 -7.84
CA THR A 23 1.35 -7.20 -7.48
C THR A 23 2.68 -7.43 -6.74
N ALA A 24 3.72 -6.64 -7.04
CA ALA A 24 5.09 -6.88 -6.60
C ALA A 24 5.26 -6.91 -5.07
N ASN A 25 4.50 -6.11 -4.33
CA ASN A 25 4.65 -6.03 -2.87
C ASN A 25 3.80 -7.06 -2.11
N ALA A 26 2.88 -7.76 -2.78
CA ALA A 26 1.95 -8.65 -2.10
C ALA A 26 2.66 -9.86 -1.44
N PRO A 27 3.60 -10.57 -2.10
CA PRO A 27 4.32 -11.69 -1.48
C PRO A 27 5.13 -11.26 -0.26
N ALA A 28 5.92 -10.20 -0.38
CA ALA A 28 6.72 -9.68 0.74
C ALA A 28 5.83 -9.21 1.91
N THR A 29 4.69 -8.59 1.63
CA THR A 29 3.74 -8.16 2.66
C THR A 29 3.13 -9.36 3.39
N ALA A 30 2.75 -10.42 2.67
CA ALA A 30 2.24 -11.65 3.26
C ALA A 30 3.27 -12.32 4.16
N GLU A 31 4.51 -12.41 3.70
CA GLU A 31 5.62 -12.99 4.45
C GLU A 31 5.91 -12.20 5.73
N ILE A 32 6.14 -10.87 5.61
CA ILE A 32 6.49 -10.00 6.74
C ILE A 32 5.39 -9.98 7.81
N LEU A 33 4.12 -10.01 7.41
CA LEU A 33 2.99 -9.96 8.33
C LEU A 33 2.45 -11.34 8.72
N GLU A 34 3.11 -12.41 8.25
CA GLU A 34 2.70 -13.80 8.45
C GLU A 34 1.22 -14.01 8.14
N ARG A 35 0.76 -13.45 7.02
CA ARG A 35 -0.63 -13.54 6.55
C ARG A 35 -0.71 -14.38 5.29
N PRO A 36 -1.76 -15.20 5.11
CA PRO A 36 -1.93 -15.93 3.87
C PRO A 36 -2.22 -14.97 2.70
N MET A 37 -1.73 -15.34 1.51
CA MET A 37 -1.76 -14.49 0.30
C MET A 37 -3.17 -14.07 -0.11
N ASP A 38 -4.17 -14.93 0.11
CA ASP A 38 -5.59 -14.65 -0.15
C ASP A 38 -6.15 -13.50 0.71
N ARG A 39 -5.40 -13.01 1.72
CA ARG A 39 -5.75 -11.89 2.61
C ARG A 39 -5.01 -10.60 2.31
N ILE A 40 -4.11 -10.58 1.33
CA ILE A 40 -3.49 -9.35 0.87
C ILE A 40 -4.39 -8.70 -0.17
N ARG A 41 -4.53 -7.37 -0.10
CA ARG A 41 -5.18 -6.58 -1.15
C ARG A 41 -4.20 -5.50 -1.62
N GLY A 42 -3.99 -5.42 -2.94
CA GLY A 42 -3.16 -4.42 -3.58
C GLY A 42 -4.02 -3.48 -4.42
N PHE A 43 -3.79 -2.18 -4.32
CA PHE A 43 -4.46 -1.17 -5.13
C PHE A 43 -3.45 -0.14 -5.66
N VAL A 44 -3.77 0.42 -6.82
CA VAL A 44 -3.10 1.62 -7.34
C VAL A 44 -4.14 2.74 -7.40
N ARG A 45 -3.84 3.86 -6.77
CA ARG A 45 -4.61 5.11 -6.88
C ARG A 45 -3.85 6.07 -7.77
N LEU A 46 -4.46 6.40 -8.90
CA LEU A 46 -3.95 7.39 -9.83
C LEU A 46 -4.53 8.78 -9.51
N TYR A 47 -3.65 9.77 -9.45
CA TYR A 47 -3.99 11.17 -9.25
C TYR A 47 -3.67 11.97 -10.49
N ARG A 48 -4.47 13.00 -10.80
CA ARG A 48 -4.09 13.96 -11.83
C ARG A 48 -2.77 14.63 -11.45
N PRO A 49 -1.82 14.87 -12.37
CA PRO A 49 -0.52 15.48 -12.04
C PRO A 49 -0.60 16.85 -11.34
N GLN A 50 -1.69 17.60 -11.50
CA GLN A 50 -1.92 18.88 -10.81
C GLN A 50 -2.34 18.72 -9.33
N MET A 51 -2.72 17.51 -8.92
CA MET A 51 -3.17 17.17 -7.56
C MET A 51 -2.13 16.37 -6.77
N TYR A 52 -1.01 16.04 -7.41
CA TYR A 52 0.08 15.29 -6.81
C TYR A 52 1.31 16.20 -6.79
N LEU A 53 1.85 16.47 -5.60
CA LEU A 53 2.99 17.34 -5.43
C LEU A 53 4.12 16.62 -4.70
N VAL A 54 5.35 16.96 -5.07
CA VAL A 54 6.56 16.52 -4.38
C VAL A 54 7.31 17.78 -3.97
N ALA A 55 7.69 17.87 -2.69
CA ALA A 55 8.17 19.12 -2.09
C ALA A 55 7.16 20.27 -2.26
N SER A 56 7.50 21.32 -3.02
CA SER A 56 6.64 22.49 -3.23
C SER A 56 6.15 22.63 -4.68
N GLU A 57 6.29 21.58 -5.50
CA GLU A 57 5.94 21.63 -6.92
C GLU A 57 5.03 20.46 -7.31
N THR A 58 4.01 20.73 -8.13
CA THR A 58 3.12 19.68 -8.65
C THR A 58 3.83 18.86 -9.72
N VAL A 59 3.54 17.57 -9.82
CA VAL A 59 4.10 16.67 -10.85
C VAL A 59 3.76 17.12 -12.28
N ALA A 60 2.71 17.94 -12.46
CA ALA A 60 2.43 18.58 -13.75
C ALA A 60 3.53 19.52 -14.26
N HIS A 61 4.31 20.12 -13.34
CA HIS A 61 5.33 21.12 -13.61
C HIS A 61 6.73 20.70 -13.16
N ALA A 62 6.81 19.76 -12.21
CA ALA A 62 8.06 19.27 -11.67
C ALA A 62 8.90 18.55 -12.72
N THR A 63 10.20 18.84 -12.71
CA THR A 63 11.22 18.06 -13.42
C THR A 63 11.48 16.70 -12.77
N LEU A 64 11.03 16.50 -11.53
CA LEU A 64 11.17 15.26 -10.75
C LEU A 64 9.82 14.56 -10.58
N ALA A 65 9.56 13.57 -11.43
CA ALA A 65 8.57 12.54 -11.11
C ALA A 65 9.25 11.48 -10.25
N ALA A 66 8.71 11.20 -9.06
CA ALA A 66 9.19 10.11 -8.21
C ALA A 66 8.99 8.79 -8.94
N PRO A 67 10.05 8.11 -9.43
CA PRO A 67 9.87 6.88 -10.15
C PRO A 67 9.74 5.75 -9.14
N TYR A 68 8.60 5.07 -9.12
CA TYR A 68 8.44 3.84 -8.36
C TYR A 68 9.38 2.74 -8.91
N LEU A 69 9.80 2.88 -10.18
CA LEU A 69 10.69 1.96 -10.91
C LEU A 69 12.07 2.57 -11.24
N GLY A 70 12.58 3.52 -10.44
CA GLY A 70 13.89 4.12 -10.71
C GLY A 70 14.45 4.99 -9.57
N PRO A 71 15.68 5.49 -9.69
CA PRO A 71 16.22 6.50 -8.78
C PRO A 71 15.56 7.88 -9.03
N PRO A 72 15.37 8.69 -7.97
CA PRO A 72 15.86 8.47 -6.61
C PRO A 72 14.83 7.76 -5.72
N ARG A 73 15.25 6.66 -5.08
CA ARG A 73 14.47 5.97 -4.02
C ARG A 73 14.10 6.92 -2.88
N GLU A 74 14.87 7.99 -2.74
CA GLU A 74 14.66 9.12 -1.85
C GLU A 74 13.29 9.79 -1.98
N LEU A 75 12.59 9.60 -3.11
CA LEU A 75 11.27 10.18 -3.34
C LEU A 75 10.13 9.20 -3.04
N VAL A 76 10.44 7.92 -2.80
CA VAL A 76 9.43 6.95 -2.38
C VAL A 76 9.11 7.20 -0.90
N ARG A 77 7.82 7.27 -0.59
CA ARG A 77 7.29 7.41 0.77
C ARG A 77 6.37 6.24 1.04
N SER A 78 6.45 5.68 2.24
CA SER A 78 5.53 4.65 2.72
C SER A 78 5.06 5.04 4.12
N GLY A 79 3.86 4.58 4.45
CA GLY A 79 3.29 4.69 5.78
C GLY A 79 2.47 3.45 6.06
N ALA A 80 2.40 3.05 7.32
CA ALA A 80 1.52 2.00 7.79
C ALA A 80 0.52 2.61 8.77
N ILE A 81 -0.75 2.28 8.56
CA ILE A 81 -1.83 2.67 9.47
C ILE A 81 -2.42 1.37 10.01
N GLU A 82 -2.33 1.18 11.31
CA GLU A 82 -3.04 0.12 11.99
C GLU A 82 -4.50 0.53 12.20
N ILE A 83 -5.43 -0.38 11.94
CA ILE A 83 -6.86 -0.14 12.10
C ILE A 83 -7.36 -1.14 13.13
N GLU A 84 -8.03 -0.64 14.17
CA GLU A 84 -8.67 -1.47 15.17
C GLU A 84 -9.66 -2.44 14.52
N PRO A 85 -9.70 -3.73 14.89
CA PRO A 85 -10.56 -4.71 14.24
C PRO A 85 -12.07 -4.38 14.27
N ASN A 86 -12.52 -3.52 15.18
CA ASN A 86 -13.91 -3.05 15.21
C ASN A 86 -14.20 -1.94 14.18
N ASP A 87 -13.18 -1.20 13.76
CA ASP A 87 -13.28 -0.08 12.83
C ASP A 87 -13.15 -0.52 11.36
N TRP A 88 -13.07 -1.84 11.13
CA TRP A 88 -12.96 -2.42 9.80
C TRP A 88 -14.01 -3.52 9.59
N ALA A 89 -14.80 -3.42 8.53
CA ALA A 89 -15.79 -4.44 8.18
C ALA A 89 -15.30 -5.42 7.08
N ILE A 90 -15.70 -6.68 7.17
CA ILE A 90 -15.50 -7.74 6.18
C ILE A 90 -16.85 -8.40 5.95
N GLY A 91 -17.35 -8.40 4.70
CA GLY A 91 -18.66 -9.00 4.40
C GLY A 91 -19.82 -8.45 5.23
N GLY A 92 -19.73 -7.18 5.68
CA GLY A 92 -20.75 -6.52 6.48
C GLY A 92 -20.64 -6.72 8.00
N ALA A 93 -19.67 -7.49 8.50
CA ALA A 93 -19.42 -7.65 9.94
C ALA A 93 -18.05 -7.08 10.35
N PRO A 94 -17.87 -6.61 11.60
CA PRO A 94 -16.58 -6.16 12.09
C PRO A 94 -15.50 -7.24 11.98
N ALA A 95 -14.26 -6.84 11.73
CA ALA A 95 -13.14 -7.77 11.58
C ALA A 95 -12.86 -8.53 12.88
N SER A 96 -13.13 -7.93 14.05
CA SER A 96 -13.08 -8.61 15.35
C SER A 96 -14.00 -9.82 15.45
N VAL A 97 -15.12 -9.82 14.72
CA VAL A 97 -16.06 -10.94 14.65
C VAL A 97 -15.58 -11.95 13.61
N CYS A 98 -15.28 -11.49 12.40
CA CYS A 98 -14.89 -12.38 11.29
C CYS A 98 -13.54 -13.08 11.49
N ARG A 99 -12.67 -12.53 12.35
CA ARG A 99 -11.29 -12.98 12.54
C ARG A 99 -10.97 -13.31 14.00
N ARG A 100 -11.99 -13.57 14.80
CA ARG A 100 -11.81 -13.90 16.21
C ARG A 100 -10.80 -15.04 16.41
N ASP A 101 -10.79 -15.98 15.48
CA ASP A 101 -9.94 -17.17 15.51
C ASP A 101 -8.62 -17.01 14.74
N ASP A 102 -8.41 -15.87 14.04
CA ASP A 102 -7.20 -15.60 13.24
C ASP A 102 -6.02 -15.10 14.08
N VAL A 103 -6.13 -15.04 15.41
CA VAL A 103 -5.09 -14.52 16.31
C VAL A 103 -3.99 -15.57 16.46
N PRO A 104 -2.80 -15.40 15.86
CA PRO A 104 -1.64 -16.16 16.31
C PRO A 104 -1.14 -15.55 17.62
N ALA A 105 -0.48 -16.35 18.44
CA ALA A 105 0.19 -15.84 19.63
C ALA A 105 1.16 -14.71 19.24
N ARG A 106 0.98 -13.52 19.84
CA ARG A 106 1.86 -12.37 19.62
C ARG A 106 3.26 -12.74 20.14
N PRO A 107 4.33 -12.76 19.33
CA PRO A 107 5.67 -12.90 19.89
C PRO A 107 5.93 -11.70 20.81
N ALA A 108 6.57 -11.98 21.95
CA ALA A 108 6.89 -10.97 22.94
C ALA A 108 7.64 -9.81 22.27
N ALA A 109 7.22 -8.58 22.56
CA ALA A 109 7.87 -7.39 22.04
C ALA A 109 9.38 -7.47 22.35
N HIS A 110 10.21 -7.48 21.30
CA HIS A 110 11.66 -7.29 21.47
C HIS A 110 11.88 -5.90 22.08
N ARG A 111 12.40 -5.89 23.31
CA ARG A 111 12.89 -4.71 24.02
C ARG A 111 14.21 -4.22 23.43
#